data_AF-A0A2T5HSJ2-F1
#
_entry.id   AF-A0A2T5HSJ2-F1
#
_cell.length_a   1.000
_cell.length_b   1.000
_cell.length_c   1.000
_cell.angle_alpha   90.00
_cell.angle_beta   90.00
_cell.angle_gamma   90.00
#
_symmetry.space_group_name_H-M   'P 1'
#
loop_
_entity.id
_entity.type
_entity.pdbx_description
1 polymer ?
#
loop_
_entity_poly.entity_id
_entity_poly.type
_entity_poly.pdbx_seq_one_letter_code
_entity_poly.pdbx_strand_id
1 'polypeptide(L)'
;MGVIGRIFDLLFGDGRNVVKDTAEVFFENKENAGAREAGYRSAAMQQFAGEFAGPQAGVQRGYFDRFMDALNRVPRPLMAFGTIGLCVSAMVDPIWFASRMQGIALVPEPLWWLLGTIVSFYFGARYQVKSQEFQRSVASTMAQAPVVQANIAALRALDAGAQGQGLPSGSGWTAAPVDVPGAEAPNPALLAWKEGRDE
;
A
#
# COMPACT_ATOMS: atom_id res chain seq x y z
N MET A 1 52.26 -37.93 -40.82
CA MET A 1 51.48 -37.15 -39.84
C MET A 1 51.25 -35.76 -40.42
N GLY A 2 50.12 -35.59 -41.12
CA GLY A 2 49.97 -34.62 -42.20
C GLY A 2 49.69 -33.19 -41.76
N VAL A 3 50.42 -32.25 -42.37
CA VAL A 3 50.27 -30.79 -42.24
C VAL A 3 48.87 -30.31 -42.69
N ILE A 4 48.21 -31.06 -43.57
CA ILE A 4 46.85 -30.80 -44.07
C ILE A 4 45.79 -30.92 -42.96
N GLY A 5 45.94 -31.84 -42.00
CA GLY A 5 45.03 -31.94 -40.86
C GLY A 5 45.13 -30.73 -39.92
N ARG A 6 46.31 -30.14 -39.81
CA ARG A 6 46.58 -29.00 -38.93
C ARG A 6 46.06 -27.67 -39.50
N ILE A 7 45.93 -27.56 -40.82
CA ILE A 7 45.31 -26.40 -41.49
C ILE A 7 43.78 -26.50 -41.45
N PHE A 8 43.22 -27.71 -41.59
CA PHE A 8 41.79 -27.93 -41.41
C PHE A 8 41.35 -27.76 -39.95
N ASP A 9 42.14 -28.18 -38.95
CA ASP A 9 41.87 -27.87 -37.54
C ASP A 9 42.03 -26.38 -37.21
N LEU A 10 42.88 -25.63 -37.92
CA LEU A 10 42.99 -24.18 -37.71
C LEU A 10 41.80 -23.41 -38.32
N LEU A 11 41.26 -23.90 -39.44
CA LEU A 11 40.13 -23.29 -40.14
C LEU A 11 38.75 -23.75 -39.62
N PHE A 12 38.66 -24.97 -39.07
CA PHE A 12 37.40 -25.60 -38.65
C PHE A 12 37.41 -26.16 -37.21
N GLY A 13 38.54 -26.13 -36.51
CA GLY A 13 38.73 -26.75 -35.20
C GLY A 13 38.27 -25.94 -33.99
N ASP A 14 37.38 -24.97 -34.18
CA ASP A 14 36.58 -24.41 -33.08
C ASP A 14 35.12 -24.21 -33.52
N GLY A 15 34.55 -25.26 -34.11
CA GLY A 15 33.20 -25.33 -34.66
C GLY A 15 32.06 -25.23 -33.62
N ARG A 16 32.27 -24.61 -32.46
CA ARG A 16 31.22 -24.46 -31.43
C ARG A 16 30.79 -23.03 -31.16
N ASN A 17 31.47 -22.01 -31.70
CA ASN A 17 31.09 -20.61 -31.44
C ASN A 17 30.82 -19.75 -32.68
N VAL A 18 31.42 -20.02 -33.84
CA VAL A 18 31.29 -19.14 -35.02
C VAL A 18 29.89 -19.21 -35.66
N VAL A 19 29.22 -20.37 -35.61
CA VAL A 19 27.83 -20.52 -36.11
C VAL A 19 26.84 -19.84 -35.17
N LYS A 20 27.11 -19.85 -33.86
CA LYS A 20 26.30 -19.13 -32.87
C LYS A 20 26.46 -17.62 -33.03
N ASP A 21 27.69 -17.14 -33.16
CA ASP A 21 27.99 -15.72 -33.35
C ASP A 21 27.47 -15.19 -34.70
N THR A 22 27.44 -16.02 -35.76
CA THR A 22 26.87 -15.61 -37.06
C THR A 22 25.34 -15.73 -37.09
N ALA A 23 24.74 -16.69 -36.37
CA ALA A 23 23.29 -16.82 -36.28
C ALA A 23 22.65 -15.74 -35.38
N GLU A 24 23.34 -15.30 -34.32
CA GLU A 24 22.91 -14.17 -33.47
C GLU A 24 22.91 -12.81 -34.21
N VAL A 25 23.64 -12.71 -35.34
CA VAL A 25 23.62 -11.52 -36.24
C VAL A 25 22.38 -11.50 -37.14
N PHE A 26 21.76 -12.65 -37.44
CA PHE A 26 20.57 -12.74 -38.31
C PHE A 26 19.25 -13.05 -37.57
N PHE A 27 19.32 -13.57 -36.35
CA PHE A 27 18.16 -13.78 -35.48
C PHE A 27 18.49 -13.33 -34.06
N GLU A 28 17.73 -12.35 -33.56
CA GLU A 28 17.88 -11.85 -32.20
C GLU A 28 17.76 -12.99 -31.18
N ASN A 29 18.77 -13.14 -30.33
CA ASN A 29 18.77 -14.12 -29.25
C ASN A 29 17.60 -13.81 -28.30
N LYS A 30 16.53 -14.60 -28.39
CA LYS A 30 15.25 -14.39 -27.69
C LYS A 30 15.41 -14.23 -26.17
N GLU A 31 16.42 -14.90 -25.59
CA GLU A 31 16.74 -14.80 -24.17
C GLU A 31 17.30 -13.42 -23.81
N ASN A 32 18.18 -12.88 -24.66
CA ASN A 32 18.80 -11.57 -24.47
C ASN A 32 17.80 -10.43 -24.73
N ALA A 33 16.86 -10.63 -25.64
CA ALA A 33 15.71 -9.74 -25.85
C ALA A 33 14.76 -9.73 -24.63
N GLY A 34 14.45 -10.92 -24.09
CA GLY A 34 13.63 -11.07 -22.88
C GLY A 34 14.26 -10.44 -21.64
N ALA A 35 15.58 -10.58 -21.46
CA ALA A 35 16.32 -9.94 -20.37
C ALA A 35 16.28 -8.40 -20.47
N ARG A 36 16.40 -7.85 -21.67
CA ARG A 36 16.27 -6.39 -21.90
C ARG A 36 14.84 -5.91 -21.63
N GLU A 37 13.82 -6.63 -22.11
CA GLU A 37 12.43 -6.26 -21.86
C GLU A 37 12.06 -6.34 -20.37
N ALA A 38 12.53 -7.36 -19.66
CA ALA A 38 12.39 -7.46 -18.20
C ALA A 38 13.10 -6.30 -17.48
N GLY A 39 14.30 -5.92 -17.96
CA GLY A 39 15.02 -4.73 -17.51
C GLY A 39 14.20 -3.46 -17.68
N TYR A 40 13.68 -3.19 -18.88
CA TYR A 40 12.84 -2.02 -19.15
C TYR A 40 11.55 -2.03 -18.32
N ARG A 41 10.89 -3.18 -18.18
CA ARG A 41 9.66 -3.32 -17.39
C ARG A 41 9.92 -3.08 -15.90
N SER A 42 11.03 -3.60 -15.36
CA SER A 42 11.42 -3.37 -13.96
C SER A 42 11.80 -1.92 -13.69
N ALA A 43 12.53 -1.27 -14.61
CA ALA A 43 12.89 0.14 -14.52
C ALA A 43 11.65 1.04 -14.58
N ALA A 44 10.72 0.74 -15.51
CA ALA A 44 9.45 1.44 -15.57
C ALA A 44 8.64 1.26 -14.28
N MET A 45 8.56 0.04 -13.72
CA MET A 45 7.86 -0.19 -12.45
C MET A 45 8.54 0.49 -11.25
N GLN A 46 9.87 0.59 -11.22
CA GLN A 46 10.59 1.33 -10.19
C GLN A 46 10.39 2.85 -10.31
N GLN A 47 10.37 3.38 -11.53
CA GLN A 47 10.04 4.78 -11.78
C GLN A 47 8.58 5.07 -11.40
N PHE A 48 7.64 4.24 -11.84
CA PHE A 48 6.25 4.31 -11.41
C PHE A 48 6.13 4.21 -9.88
N ALA A 49 6.87 3.31 -9.23
CA ALA A 49 6.88 3.22 -7.76
C ALA A 49 7.46 4.48 -7.11
N GLY A 50 8.49 5.10 -7.68
CA GLY A 50 9.08 6.35 -7.17
C GLY A 50 8.18 7.57 -7.36
N GLU A 51 7.42 7.64 -8.46
CA GLU A 51 6.49 8.73 -8.75
C GLU A 51 5.14 8.57 -8.02
N PHE A 52 4.68 7.33 -7.78
CA PHE A 52 3.40 7.03 -7.13
C PHE A 52 3.53 6.59 -5.65
N ALA A 53 4.73 6.32 -5.14
CA ALA A 53 4.98 6.35 -3.70
C ALA A 53 4.71 7.78 -3.27
N GLY A 54 3.49 8.02 -2.80
CA GLY A 54 2.87 9.33 -2.75
C GLY A 54 3.68 10.37 -1.95
N PRO A 55 3.11 11.59 -1.79
CA PRO A 55 3.71 12.72 -1.08
C PRO A 55 4.20 12.44 0.37
N GLN A 56 4.05 11.21 0.87
CA GLN A 56 4.45 10.72 2.18
C GLN A 56 5.83 10.03 2.22
N ALA A 57 6.44 9.68 1.08
CA ALA A 57 7.65 8.85 1.08
C ALA A 57 9.00 9.61 1.16
N GLY A 58 9.04 10.92 0.85
CA GLY A 58 10.34 11.62 0.70
C GLY A 58 10.46 13.01 1.33
N VAL A 59 9.36 13.72 1.60
CA VAL A 59 9.41 15.04 2.23
C VAL A 59 8.75 14.93 3.59
N GLN A 60 9.57 14.76 4.64
CA GLN A 60 9.09 14.96 6.01
C GLN A 60 8.52 16.38 6.07
N ARG A 61 7.19 16.53 6.09
CA ARG A 61 6.52 17.83 6.27
C ARG A 61 7.26 18.59 7.37
N GLY A 62 7.83 19.75 7.00
CA GLY A 62 8.70 20.50 7.88
C GLY A 62 7.96 20.89 9.16
N TYR A 63 8.71 21.18 10.24
CA TYR A 63 8.10 21.67 11.47
C TYR A 63 7.24 22.92 11.23
N PHE A 64 7.64 23.77 10.27
CA PHE A 64 6.85 24.92 9.82
C PHE A 64 5.52 24.51 9.19
N ASP A 65 5.51 23.53 8.28
CA ASP A 65 4.27 23.05 7.64
C ASP A 65 3.31 22.48 8.69
N ARG A 66 3.82 21.72 9.66
CA ARG A 66 3.00 21.16 10.75
C ARG A 66 2.43 22.25 11.65
N PHE A 67 3.22 23.30 11.93
CA PHE A 67 2.74 24.45 12.70
C PHE A 67 1.65 25.20 11.94
N MET A 68 1.86 25.49 10.66
CA MET A 68 0.87 26.16 9.82
C MET A 68 -0.39 25.32 9.64
N ASP A 69 -0.25 23.99 9.55
CA ASP A 69 -1.37 23.06 9.55
C ASP A 69 -2.13 23.07 10.88
N ALA A 70 -1.42 23.10 12.02
CA ALA A 70 -2.03 23.20 13.33
C ALA A 70 -2.80 24.51 13.47
N LEU A 71 -2.17 25.64 13.12
CA LEU A 71 -2.80 26.96 13.16
C LEU A 71 -4.06 27.03 12.29
N ASN A 72 -4.02 26.42 11.11
CA ASN A 72 -5.18 26.29 10.22
C ASN A 72 -6.29 25.38 10.75
N ARG A 73 -5.98 24.47 11.70
CA ARG A 73 -6.92 23.54 12.32
C ARG A 73 -7.48 24.04 13.64
N VAL A 74 -6.84 25.03 14.27
CA VAL A 74 -7.30 25.70 15.52
C VAL A 74 -8.69 26.35 15.42
N PRO A 75 -9.16 26.88 14.27
CA PRO A 75 -10.48 27.54 14.23
C PRO A 75 -11.64 26.64 14.67
N ARG A 76 -11.60 25.33 14.34
CA ARG A 76 -12.66 24.40 14.74
C ARG A 76 -12.72 24.20 16.27
N PRO A 77 -11.62 23.81 16.95
CA PRO A 77 -11.58 23.76 18.41
C PRO A 77 -11.94 25.11 19.05
N LEU A 78 -11.44 26.23 18.52
CA LEU A 78 -11.71 27.55 19.07
C LEU A 78 -13.20 27.88 19.04
N MET A 79 -13.91 27.58 17.94
CA MET A 79 -15.36 27.79 17.87
C MET A 79 -16.11 26.94 18.89
N ALA A 80 -15.73 25.67 19.06
CA ALA A 80 -16.37 24.78 20.03
C ALA A 80 -16.13 25.21 21.48
N PHE A 81 -14.88 25.55 21.84
CA PHE A 81 -14.58 26.07 23.17
C PHE A 81 -15.14 27.47 23.39
N GLY A 82 -15.22 28.30 22.34
CA GLY A 82 -15.79 29.63 22.39
C GLY A 82 -17.31 29.60 22.67
N THR A 83 -18.05 28.68 22.05
CA THR A 83 -19.50 28.54 22.33
C THR A 83 -19.76 28.01 23.74
N ILE A 84 -19.00 27.00 24.18
CA ILE A 84 -19.07 26.50 25.56
C ILE A 84 -18.71 27.62 26.54
N GLY A 85 -17.65 28.37 26.26
CA GLY A 85 -17.20 29.50 27.06
C GLY A 85 -18.25 30.61 27.16
N LEU A 86 -18.95 30.91 26.04
CA LEU A 86 -20.08 31.85 26.05
C LEU A 86 -21.21 31.37 26.96
N CYS A 87 -21.61 30.09 26.87
CA CYS A 87 -22.63 29.51 27.74
C CYS A 87 -22.23 29.59 29.22
N VAL A 88 -20.97 29.27 29.55
CA VAL A 88 -20.44 29.37 30.91
C VAL A 88 -20.41 30.83 31.38
N SER A 89 -19.95 31.77 30.53
CA SER A 89 -19.87 33.19 30.88
C SER A 89 -21.24 33.78 31.22
N ALA A 90 -22.30 33.34 30.53
CA ALA A 90 -23.67 33.75 30.82
C ALA A 90 -24.15 33.27 32.20
N MET A 91 -23.64 32.14 32.70
CA MET A 91 -23.98 31.61 34.02
C MET A 91 -23.12 32.21 35.14
N VAL A 92 -21.83 32.49 34.88
CA VAL A 92 -20.88 32.99 35.88
C VAL A 92 -21.08 34.48 36.15
N ASP A 93 -21.24 35.30 35.11
CA ASP A 93 -21.48 36.74 35.23
C ASP A 93 -22.50 37.22 34.18
N PRO A 94 -23.80 37.14 34.50
CA PRO A 94 -24.86 37.48 33.55
C PRO A 94 -24.89 38.97 33.21
N ILE A 95 -24.46 39.86 34.10
CA ILE A 95 -24.46 41.31 33.86
C ILE A 95 -23.35 41.66 32.87
N TRP A 96 -22.15 41.11 33.06
CA TRP A 96 -21.06 41.28 32.11
C TRP A 96 -21.45 40.76 30.73
N PHE A 97 -22.02 39.56 30.65
CA PHE A 97 -22.48 38.97 29.39
C PHE A 97 -23.55 39.83 28.69
N ALA A 98 -24.59 40.24 29.41
CA ALA A 98 -25.67 41.06 28.87
C ALA A 98 -25.17 42.40 28.33
N SER A 99 -24.22 43.05 29.02
CA SER A 99 -23.65 44.32 28.57
C SER A 99 -22.89 44.20 27.23
N ARG A 100 -22.27 43.04 26.93
CA ARG A 100 -21.60 42.79 25.64
C ARG A 100 -22.60 42.41 24.56
N MET A 101 -23.69 41.73 24.90
CA MET A 101 -24.77 41.42 23.96
C MET A 101 -25.46 42.67 23.42
N GLN A 102 -25.51 43.76 24.19
CA GLN A 102 -25.96 45.07 23.68
C GLN A 102 -25.09 45.58 22.51
N GLY A 103 -23.77 45.37 22.57
CA GLY A 103 -22.88 45.73 21.46
C GLY A 103 -23.10 44.87 20.22
N ILE A 104 -23.37 43.58 20.40
CA ILE A 104 -23.67 42.65 19.31
C ILE A 104 -25.01 43.00 18.64
N ALA A 105 -26.01 43.44 19.41
CA ALA A 105 -27.30 43.86 18.90
C ALA A 105 -27.23 45.10 17.97
N LEU A 106 -26.19 45.92 18.12
CA LEU A 106 -25.95 47.10 17.28
C LEU A 106 -25.25 46.76 15.95
N VAL A 107 -24.79 45.52 15.76
CA VAL A 107 -24.12 45.10 14.53
C VAL A 107 -25.13 45.12 13.37
N PRO A 108 -24.90 45.89 12.29
CA PRO A 108 -25.78 45.93 11.14
C PRO A 108 -26.01 44.55 10.51
N GLU A 109 -27.23 44.29 10.05
CA GLU A 109 -27.61 43.04 9.36
C GLU A 109 -26.66 42.67 8.19
N PRO A 110 -26.20 43.60 7.33
CA PRO A 110 -25.28 43.25 6.25
C PRO A 110 -23.93 42.66 6.73
N LEU A 111 -23.46 43.05 7.92
CA LEU A 111 -22.22 42.50 8.46
C LEU A 111 -22.39 41.05 8.93
N TRP A 112 -23.58 40.68 9.39
CA TRP A 112 -23.90 39.29 9.70
C TRP A 112 -23.87 38.42 8.45
N TRP A 113 -24.43 38.91 7.35
CA TRP A 113 -24.35 38.25 6.05
C TRP A 113 -22.89 38.09 5.60
N LEU A 114 -22.09 39.15 5.68
CA LEU A 114 -20.69 39.11 5.30
C LEU A 114 -19.90 38.09 6.14
N LEU A 115 -20.08 38.08 7.47
CA LEU A 115 -19.46 37.10 8.36
C LEU A 115 -19.85 35.68 7.95
N GLY A 116 -21.15 35.43 7.73
CA GLY A 116 -21.67 34.14 7.28
C GLY A 116 -21.06 33.69 5.95
N THR A 117 -20.93 34.59 4.98
CA THR A 117 -20.29 34.31 3.69
C THR A 117 -18.81 33.97 3.84
N ILE A 118 -18.03 34.75 4.60
CA ILE A 118 -16.59 34.52 4.79
C ILE A 118 -16.35 33.16 5.47
N VAL A 119 -17.10 32.88 6.54
CA VAL A 119 -17.01 31.62 7.28
C VAL A 119 -17.42 30.44 6.39
N SER A 120 -18.52 30.58 5.64
CA SER A 120 -19.00 29.54 4.70
C SER A 120 -17.98 29.28 3.59
N PHE A 121 -17.29 30.30 3.09
CA PHE A 121 -16.24 30.14 2.10
C PHE A 121 -15.03 29.40 2.68
N TYR A 122 -14.55 29.84 3.86
CA TYR A 122 -13.39 29.24 4.54
C TYR A 122 -13.60 27.76 4.85
N PHE A 123 -14.75 27.40 5.42
CA PHE A 123 -15.04 26.01 5.75
C PHE A 123 -15.55 25.21 4.54
N GLY A 124 -16.34 25.82 3.66
CA GLY A 124 -16.91 25.16 2.47
C GLY A 124 -15.85 24.64 1.52
N ALA A 125 -14.81 25.43 1.22
CA ALA A 125 -13.71 24.98 0.35
C ALA A 125 -12.92 23.80 0.96
N ARG A 126 -12.73 23.79 2.29
CA ARG A 126 -12.01 22.71 2.99
C ARG A 126 -12.81 21.41 3.05
N TYR A 127 -14.13 21.48 3.13
CA TYR A 127 -14.99 20.29 3.02
C TYR A 127 -14.96 19.68 1.61
N GLN A 128 -14.85 20.50 0.56
CA GLN A 128 -14.76 20.00 -0.82
C GLN A 128 -13.51 19.15 -1.04
N VAL A 129 -12.35 19.59 -0.54
CA VAL A 129 -11.08 18.82 -0.65
C VAL A 129 -11.20 17.46 0.04
N LYS A 130 -11.78 17.40 1.23
CA LYS A 130 -11.98 16.13 1.96
C LYS A 130 -12.97 15.19 1.25
N SER A 131 -14.01 15.75 0.62
CA SER A 131 -14.94 14.95 -0.19
C SER A 131 -14.27 14.36 -1.43
N GLN A 132 -13.35 15.09 -2.07
CA GLN A 132 -12.56 14.56 -3.19
C GLN A 132 -11.57 13.47 -2.75
N GLU A 133 -10.91 13.63 -1.59
CA GLU A 133 -10.06 12.58 -1.01
C GLU A 133 -10.87 11.32 -0.68
N PHE A 134 -12.07 11.47 -0.13
CA PHE A 134 -12.97 10.35 0.15
C PHE A 134 -13.39 9.63 -1.15
N GLN A 135 -13.82 10.37 -2.18
CA GLN A 135 -14.14 9.79 -3.48
C GLN A 135 -12.95 9.05 -4.09
N ARG A 136 -11.73 9.61 -3.99
CA ARG A 136 -10.49 8.97 -4.47
C ARG A 136 -10.18 7.70 -3.68
N SER A 137 -10.36 7.70 -2.35
CA SER A 137 -10.18 6.49 -1.54
C SER A 137 -11.20 5.39 -1.89
N VAL A 138 -12.47 5.74 -2.09
CA VAL A 138 -13.51 4.78 -2.49
C VAL A 138 -13.19 4.18 -3.86
N ALA A 139 -12.75 5.00 -4.83
CA ALA A 139 -12.31 4.53 -6.14
C ALA A 139 -11.12 3.57 -6.04
N SER A 140 -10.13 3.88 -5.19
CA SER A 140 -8.97 3.00 -4.98
C SER A 140 -9.34 1.66 -4.33
N THR A 141 -10.27 1.67 -3.36
CA THR A 141 -10.78 0.45 -2.72
C THR A 141 -11.59 -0.38 -3.71
N MET A 142 -12.43 0.25 -4.53
CA MET A 142 -13.18 -0.44 -5.59
C MET A 142 -12.25 -1.06 -6.64
N ALA A 143 -11.15 -0.40 -6.99
CA ALA A 143 -10.15 -0.94 -7.92
C ALA A 143 -9.41 -2.17 -7.35
N GLN A 144 -9.25 -2.27 -6.03
CA GLN A 144 -8.61 -3.42 -5.36
C GLN A 144 -9.58 -4.57 -5.07
N ALA A 145 -10.90 -4.34 -5.09
CA ALA A 145 -11.92 -5.35 -4.85
C ALA A 145 -11.76 -6.65 -5.70
N PRO A 146 -11.53 -6.60 -7.03
CA PRO A 146 -11.36 -7.82 -7.82
C PRO A 146 -10.08 -8.59 -7.47
N VAL A 147 -9.00 -7.89 -7.08
CA VAL A 147 -7.74 -8.50 -6.66
C VAL A 147 -7.91 -9.23 -5.33
N VAL A 148 -8.61 -8.60 -4.37
CA VAL A 148 -8.94 -9.23 -3.09
C VAL A 148 -9.84 -10.45 -3.31
N GLN A 149 -10.83 -10.37 -4.20
CA GLN A 149 -11.69 -11.51 -4.55
C GLN A 149 -10.90 -12.67 -5.17
N ALA A 150 -9.97 -12.38 -6.09
CA ALA A 150 -9.11 -13.39 -6.70
C ALA A 150 -8.20 -14.07 -5.66
N ASN A 151 -7.61 -13.28 -4.75
CA ASN A 151 -6.79 -13.81 -3.66
C ASN A 151 -7.61 -14.68 -2.70
N ILE A 152 -8.84 -14.28 -2.34
CA ILE A 152 -9.74 -15.10 -1.52
C ILE A 152 -10.12 -16.40 -2.24
N ALA A 153 -10.38 -16.35 -3.55
CA ALA A 153 -10.68 -17.54 -4.34
C ALA A 153 -9.47 -18.50 -4.39
N ALA A 154 -8.27 -17.97 -4.57
CA ALA A 154 -7.03 -18.74 -4.54
C ALA A 154 -6.78 -19.38 -3.16
N LEU A 155 -6.99 -18.63 -2.07
CA LEU A 155 -6.86 -19.15 -0.71
C LEU A 155 -7.89 -20.25 -0.42
N ARG A 156 -9.14 -20.09 -0.88
CA ARG A 156 -10.17 -21.14 -0.76
C ARG A 156 -9.86 -22.36 -1.61
N ALA A 157 -9.24 -22.20 -2.77
CA ALA A 157 -8.80 -23.33 -3.60
C ALA A 157 -7.65 -24.10 -2.93
N LEU A 158 -6.73 -23.39 -2.26
CA LEU A 158 -5.67 -24.01 -1.47
C LEU A 158 -6.23 -24.73 -0.23
N ASP A 159 -7.18 -24.13 0.48
CA ASP A 159 -7.86 -24.76 1.61
C ASP A 159 -8.70 -25.97 1.16
N ALA A 160 -9.42 -25.87 0.05
CA ALA A 160 -10.14 -27.00 -0.54
C ALA A 160 -9.20 -28.10 -1.05
N GLY A 161 -7.99 -27.77 -1.51
CA GLY A 161 -6.95 -28.75 -1.83
C GLY A 161 -6.35 -29.40 -0.58
N ALA A 162 -6.17 -28.62 0.49
CA ALA A 162 -5.74 -29.12 1.80
C ALA A 162 -6.80 -30.00 2.47
N GLN A 163 -8.09 -29.71 2.27
CA GLN A 163 -9.23 -30.52 2.72
C GLN A 163 -9.56 -31.68 1.76
N GLY A 164 -9.20 -31.55 0.48
CA GLY A 164 -9.36 -32.56 -0.58
C GLY A 164 -8.31 -33.67 -0.59
N GLN A 165 -7.31 -33.56 0.29
CA GLN A 165 -6.43 -34.64 0.70
C GLN A 165 -6.68 -35.06 2.17
N GLY A 166 -7.93 -34.98 2.62
CA GLY A 166 -8.37 -35.91 3.65
C GLY A 166 -8.35 -37.32 3.05
N LEU A 167 -7.53 -38.22 3.62
CA LEU A 167 -7.54 -39.64 3.25
C LEU A 167 -8.99 -40.13 3.22
N PRO A 168 -9.41 -40.94 2.22
CA PRO A 168 -10.77 -41.46 2.19
C PRO A 168 -11.00 -42.29 3.46
N SER A 169 -12.03 -41.95 4.25
CA SER A 169 -12.42 -42.63 5.50
C SER A 169 -13.02 -44.04 5.27
N GLY A 170 -12.40 -44.84 4.41
CA GLY A 170 -12.89 -46.17 4.05
C GLY A 170 -12.05 -46.90 3.00
N SER A 171 -10.97 -46.32 2.46
CA SER A 171 -10.02 -47.07 1.66
C SER A 171 -8.85 -47.48 2.55
N GLY A 172 -8.56 -48.79 2.60
CA GLY A 172 -7.45 -49.37 3.35
C GLY A 172 -6.06 -48.99 2.80
N TRP A 173 -5.84 -47.71 2.52
CA TRP A 173 -4.52 -47.16 2.29
C TRP A 173 -3.89 -46.84 3.63
N THR A 174 -3.19 -47.81 4.20
CA THR A 174 -2.11 -47.53 5.14
C THR A 174 -1.03 -46.77 4.36
N ALA A 175 -0.86 -45.48 4.64
CA ALA A 175 0.35 -44.80 4.24
C ALA A 175 1.51 -45.58 4.85
N ALA A 176 2.33 -46.23 4.02
CA ALA A 176 3.56 -46.84 4.49
C ALA A 176 4.36 -45.75 5.21
N PRO A 177 4.85 -46.00 6.45
CA PRO A 177 5.68 -45.03 7.13
C PRO A 177 6.88 -44.77 6.22
N VAL A 178 6.97 -43.56 5.68
CA VAL A 178 8.21 -43.13 5.03
C VAL A 178 9.19 -42.97 6.18
N ASP A 179 10.15 -43.89 6.27
CA ASP A 179 11.26 -43.81 7.21
C ASP A 179 12.13 -42.61 6.81
N VAL A 180 11.78 -41.45 7.36
CA VAL A 180 12.58 -40.24 7.27
C VAL A 180 13.65 -40.38 8.36
N PRO A 181 14.95 -40.44 8.02
CA PRO A 181 16.00 -40.56 9.02
C PRO A 181 15.89 -39.44 10.06
N GLY A 182 15.67 -39.81 11.33
CA GLY A 182 15.45 -38.85 12.42
C GLY A 182 14.00 -38.48 12.71
N ALA A 183 13.00 -39.12 12.08
CA ALA A 183 11.59 -38.95 12.43
C ALA A 183 11.26 -39.34 13.88
N GLU A 184 12.06 -40.24 14.48
CA GLU A 184 11.96 -40.64 15.88
C GLU A 184 12.66 -39.67 16.84
N ALA A 185 13.43 -38.69 16.32
CA ALA A 185 14.08 -37.70 17.16
C ALA A 185 13.04 -36.77 17.79
N PRO A 186 13.09 -36.51 19.11
CA PRO A 186 12.16 -35.60 19.75
C PRO A 186 12.28 -34.21 19.12
N ASN A 187 11.21 -33.76 18.45
CA ASN A 187 11.15 -32.46 17.79
C ASN A 187 10.99 -31.35 18.85
N PRO A 188 12.02 -30.53 19.11
CA PRO A 188 11.99 -29.52 20.17
C PRO A 188 10.96 -28.42 19.90
N ALA A 189 10.70 -28.10 18.62
CA ALA A 189 9.69 -27.11 18.24
C ALA A 189 8.26 -27.61 18.54
N LEU A 190 8.05 -28.92 18.44
CA LEU A 190 6.75 -29.56 18.68
C LEU A 190 6.46 -29.71 20.17
N LEU A 191 7.50 -29.91 21.00
CA LEU A 191 7.40 -29.85 22.46
C LEU A 191 7.10 -28.43 22.94
N ALA A 192 7.83 -27.43 22.46
CA ALA A 192 7.60 -26.02 22.81
C ALA A 192 6.19 -25.53 22.44
N TRP A 193 5.66 -25.98 21.30
CA TRP A 193 4.29 -25.66 20.87
C TRP A 193 3.21 -26.32 21.75
N LYS A 194 3.45 -27.54 22.23
CA LYS A 194 2.52 -28.24 23.14
C LYS A 194 2.51 -27.60 24.53
N GLU A 195 3.68 -27.25 25.04
CA GLU A 195 3.83 -26.56 26.33
C GLU A 195 3.18 -25.17 26.31
N GLY A 196 3.30 -24.42 25.21
CA GLY A 196 2.65 -23.11 25.06
C GLY A 196 1.13 -23.14 24.81
N ARG A 197 0.49 -24.31 24.81
CA ARG A 197 -0.97 -24.47 24.67
C ARG A 197 -1.68 -24.77 25.99
N ASP A 198 -0.91 -25.13 27.02
CA ASP A 198 -1.38 -25.44 28.37
C ASP A 198 -1.19 -24.25 29.36
N GLU A 199 -0.75 -23.09 28.86
CA GLU A 199 -0.84 -21.76 29.52
C GLU A 199 -2.01 -20.93 28.96
#